data_AF-A0A238JTI2-F1
#
_entry.id   AF-A0A238JTI2-F1
#
_cell.length_a   1.000
_cell.length_b   1.000
_cell.length_c   1.000
_cell.angle_alpha   90.00
_cell.angle_beta   90.00
_cell.angle_gamma   90.00
#
_symmetry.space_group_name_H-M   'P 1'
#
loop_
_entity.id
_entity.type
_entity.pdbx_description
1 polymer ?
#
loop_
_entity_poly.entity_id
_entity_poly.type
_entity_poly.pdbx_seq_one_letter_code
_entity_poly.pdbx_strand_id
1 'polypeptide(L)'
;MRSVILGICLLFAASMVSAQNLGIQFDKMPVGAKLYYKNSQNETWVQTYKGKSGKFYIVSEKWDGYNSPRTHYYNSDGHRVKTRYKSGGTVKYTPMNCERVVGSCTYRYNGNPKYNGMYQTSLVKEGSSYRYFWSEQKTSEKYEYLVTFGKYNVLQEESWTLSSGRKRWRKLLRIE
;
A
#
# COMPACT_ATOMS: atom_id res chain seq x y z
N MET A 1 -30.52 26.93 -49.95
CA MET A 1 -31.12 26.19 -48.82
C MET A 1 -29.96 25.51 -48.09
N ARG A 2 -29.41 26.11 -47.02
CA ARG A 2 -29.80 25.87 -45.62
C ARG A 2 -29.87 24.37 -45.29
N SER A 3 -28.85 23.85 -44.61
CA SER A 3 -29.01 23.15 -43.34
C SER A 3 -27.64 22.93 -42.67
N VAL A 4 -27.43 23.75 -41.65
CA VAL A 4 -26.46 23.63 -40.57
C VAL A 4 -26.63 22.27 -39.89
N ILE A 5 -25.57 21.45 -39.84
CA ILE A 5 -25.47 20.33 -38.89
C ILE A 5 -24.34 20.68 -37.91
N LEU A 6 -24.72 21.48 -36.92
CA LEU A 6 -23.97 21.73 -35.70
C LEU A 6 -24.73 20.98 -34.61
N GLY A 7 -24.18 19.88 -34.07
CA GLY A 7 -24.94 19.13 -33.07
C GLY A 7 -24.21 17.96 -32.43
N ILE A 8 -23.75 18.21 -31.20
CA ILE A 8 -23.58 17.23 -30.10
C ILE A 8 -22.25 16.43 -30.12
N CYS A 9 -21.15 17.13 -29.88
CA CYS A 9 -19.96 16.58 -29.21
C CYS A 9 -20.01 16.92 -27.70
N LEU A 10 -21.15 16.64 -27.07
CA LEU A 10 -21.38 16.92 -25.65
C LEU A 10 -21.34 15.61 -24.85
N LEU A 11 -20.38 15.56 -23.94
CA LEU A 11 -20.48 14.95 -22.61
C LEU A 11 -20.17 13.45 -22.48
N PHE A 12 -19.02 13.02 -22.99
CA PHE A 12 -18.21 12.07 -22.22
C PHE A 12 -17.18 12.83 -21.38
N ALA A 13 -17.66 13.73 -20.53
CA ALA A 13 -16.95 14.05 -19.31
C ALA A 13 -17.06 12.79 -18.42
N ALA A 14 -16.31 11.74 -18.80
CA ALA A 14 -15.98 10.68 -17.87
C ALA A 14 -15.29 11.41 -16.72
N SER A 15 -16.04 11.68 -15.66
CA SER A 15 -15.51 12.10 -14.39
C SER A 15 -14.53 11.01 -14.01
N MET A 16 -13.27 11.22 -14.37
CA MET A 16 -12.15 10.52 -13.80
C MET A 16 -12.28 10.86 -12.32
N VAL A 17 -12.99 9.99 -11.59
CA VAL A 17 -12.91 9.92 -10.15
C VAL A 17 -11.43 9.75 -9.93
N SER A 18 -10.74 10.86 -9.63
CA SER A 18 -9.32 10.84 -9.36
C SER A 18 -9.19 9.84 -8.23
N ALA A 19 -8.61 8.68 -8.54
CA ALA A 19 -8.39 7.63 -7.57
C ALA A 19 -7.74 8.32 -6.37
N GLN A 20 -8.43 8.33 -5.23
CA GLN A 20 -7.95 9.06 -4.07
C GLN A 20 -6.62 8.43 -3.69
N ASN A 21 -5.55 9.19 -3.88
CA ASN A 21 -4.21 8.71 -3.64
C ASN A 21 -3.95 8.76 -2.13
N LEU A 22 -3.96 7.59 -1.48
CA LEU A 22 -3.67 7.45 -0.06
C LEU A 22 -2.21 7.07 0.19
N GLY A 23 -1.32 7.37 -0.75
CA GLY A 23 0.11 7.18 -0.57
C GLY A 23 0.64 7.96 0.64
N ILE A 24 1.77 7.49 1.17
CA ILE A 24 2.40 8.08 2.36
C ILE A 24 2.87 9.49 2.04
N GLN A 25 2.52 10.44 2.91
CA GLN A 25 2.85 11.86 2.78
C GLN A 25 4.28 12.14 3.28
N PHE A 26 5.28 11.67 2.51
CA PHE A 26 6.70 11.80 2.86
C PHE A 26 7.20 13.26 2.87
N ASP A 27 6.53 14.15 2.16
CA ASP A 27 6.76 15.60 2.13
C ASP A 27 6.48 16.26 3.48
N LYS A 28 5.55 15.69 4.26
CA LYS A 28 5.15 16.18 5.59
C LYS A 28 5.84 15.45 6.74
N MET A 29 6.54 14.36 6.45
CA MET A 29 7.18 13.50 7.46
C MET A 29 8.64 13.91 7.65
N PRO A 30 9.11 14.21 8.88
CA PRO A 30 10.51 14.57 9.10
C PRO A 30 11.43 13.37 8.83
N VAL A 31 12.60 13.62 8.22
CA VAL A 31 13.63 12.59 8.06
C VAL A 31 14.08 12.12 9.44
N GLY A 32 14.17 10.80 9.62
CA GLY A 32 14.44 10.18 10.90
C GLY A 32 13.19 9.75 11.67
N ALA A 33 11.99 10.15 11.24
CA ALA A 33 10.74 9.74 11.87
C ALA A 33 10.66 8.22 12.03
N LYS A 34 10.29 7.76 13.22
CA LYS A 34 10.18 6.35 13.59
C LYS A 34 8.73 5.97 13.85
N LEU A 35 8.26 4.95 13.15
CA LEU A 35 6.92 4.39 13.27
C LEU A 35 7.04 3.04 13.98
N TYR A 36 6.50 2.95 15.19
CA TYR A 36 6.58 1.75 16.01
C TYR A 36 5.31 0.93 15.86
N TYR A 37 5.44 -0.33 15.48
CA TYR A 37 4.32 -1.22 15.24
C TYR A 37 4.33 -2.44 16.15
N LYS A 38 3.16 -3.04 16.31
CA LYS A 38 2.96 -4.32 16.97
C LYS A 38 1.90 -5.13 16.23
N ASN A 39 2.00 -6.46 16.27
CA ASN A 39 0.95 -7.34 15.75
C ASN A 39 0.29 -8.20 16.84
N SER A 40 -0.73 -8.95 16.43
CA SER A 40 -1.48 -9.88 17.28
C SER A 40 -0.66 -11.03 17.89
N GLN A 41 0.59 -11.23 17.47
CA GLN A 41 1.54 -12.21 18.03
C GLN A 41 2.53 -11.57 19.00
N ASN A 42 2.30 -10.31 19.38
CA ASN A 42 3.21 -9.48 20.17
C ASN A 42 4.56 -9.18 19.51
N GLU A 43 4.74 -9.52 18.24
CA GLU A 43 5.94 -9.12 17.49
C GLU A 43 5.90 -7.60 17.26
N THR A 44 7.06 -6.97 17.39
CA THR A 44 7.20 -5.52 17.21
C THR A 44 8.25 -5.22 16.16
N TRP A 45 8.08 -4.08 15.50
CA TRP A 45 9.07 -3.58 14.54
C TRP A 45 9.00 -2.06 14.47
N VAL A 46 10.09 -1.48 13.98
CA VAL A 46 10.22 -0.05 13.75
C VAL A 46 10.48 0.18 12.28
N GLN A 47 9.69 1.07 11.68
CA GLN A 47 10.01 1.67 10.40
C GLN A 47 10.64 3.04 10.63
N THR A 48 11.72 3.36 9.93
CA THR A 48 12.38 4.67 10.00
C THR A 48 12.43 5.28 8.62
N TYR A 49 11.85 6.47 8.47
CA TYR A 49 11.96 7.24 7.24
C TYR A 49 13.38 7.80 7.09
N LYS A 50 14.09 7.40 6.04
CA LYS A 50 15.49 7.75 5.77
C LYS A 50 15.63 8.96 4.83
N GLY A 51 14.53 9.57 4.41
CA GLY A 51 14.52 10.64 3.44
C GLY A 51 14.42 10.16 2.00
N LYS A 52 14.72 11.07 1.07
CA LYS A 52 14.67 10.84 -0.37
C LYS A 52 16.08 10.58 -0.90
N SER A 53 16.22 9.62 -1.80
CA SER A 53 17.45 9.33 -2.53
C SER A 53 17.13 9.13 -4.01
N GLY A 54 17.59 10.03 -4.86
CA GLY A 54 17.18 10.10 -6.26
C GLY A 54 15.66 10.26 -6.37
N LYS A 55 15.01 9.35 -7.11
CA LYS A 55 13.55 9.37 -7.31
C LYS A 55 12.73 8.66 -6.23
N PHE A 56 13.36 8.09 -5.20
CA PHE A 56 12.67 7.27 -4.22
C PHE A 56 12.70 7.88 -2.83
N TYR A 57 11.58 7.75 -2.11
CA TYR A 57 11.57 7.86 -0.64
C TYR A 57 11.93 6.51 -0.03
N ILE A 58 12.76 6.52 1.01
CA ILE A 58 13.34 5.31 1.61
C ILE A 58 12.84 5.15 3.04
N VAL A 59 12.33 3.95 3.36
CA VAL A 59 11.99 3.55 4.72
C VAL A 59 12.73 2.26 5.06
N SER A 60 13.53 2.27 6.13
CA SER A 60 14.10 1.03 6.67
C SER A 60 13.17 0.42 7.69
N GLU A 61 13.05 -0.89 7.71
CA GLU A 61 12.27 -1.63 8.70
C GLU A 61 13.17 -2.61 9.47
N LYS A 62 13.03 -2.64 10.79
CA LYS A 62 13.73 -3.57 11.68
C LYS A 62 12.73 -4.19 12.66
N TRP A 63 12.67 -5.51 12.68
CA TRP A 63 11.88 -6.29 13.64
C TRP A 63 12.69 -6.55 14.90
N ASP A 64 12.03 -6.50 16.05
CA ASP A 64 12.65 -6.84 17.32
C ASP A 64 12.88 -8.36 17.40
N GLY A 65 14.05 -8.79 17.86
CA GLY A 65 14.44 -10.20 17.90
C GLY A 65 14.78 -10.85 16.54
N TYR A 66 14.68 -10.13 15.40
CA TYR A 66 15.01 -10.68 14.08
C TYR A 66 16.11 -9.88 13.37
N ASN A 67 17.17 -10.56 12.92
CA ASN A 67 18.23 -9.95 12.09
C ASN A 67 17.88 -9.95 10.59
N SER A 68 16.65 -9.59 10.25
CA SER A 68 16.17 -9.51 8.86
C SER A 68 15.59 -8.14 8.53
N PRO A 69 16.38 -7.06 8.62
CA PRO A 69 15.90 -5.75 8.23
C PRO A 69 15.67 -5.71 6.72
N ARG A 70 14.73 -4.86 6.34
CA ARG A 70 14.40 -4.62 4.93
C ARG A 70 14.24 -3.14 4.65
N THR A 71 14.49 -2.76 3.41
CA THR A 71 14.38 -1.38 2.95
C THR A 71 13.28 -1.29 1.91
N HIS A 72 12.30 -0.44 2.18
CA HIS A 72 11.21 -0.12 1.29
C HIS A 72 11.52 1.16 0.51
N TYR A 73 11.21 1.15 -0.77
CA TYR A 73 11.36 2.28 -1.67
C TYR A 73 9.98 2.65 -2.20
N TYR A 74 9.66 3.94 -2.10
CA TYR A 74 8.39 4.50 -2.52
C TYR A 74 8.60 5.51 -3.64
N ASN A 75 7.64 5.63 -4.55
CA ASN A 75 7.63 6.65 -5.59
C ASN A 75 7.22 8.03 -5.03
N SER A 76 7.16 9.05 -5.90
CA SER A 76 6.76 10.43 -5.55
C SER A 76 5.39 10.50 -4.88
N ASP A 77 4.51 9.58 -5.25
CA ASP A 77 3.12 9.51 -4.82
C ASP A 77 2.94 8.79 -3.49
N GLY A 78 4.02 8.28 -2.87
CA GLY A 78 3.97 7.58 -1.60
C GLY A 78 3.59 6.10 -1.69
N HIS A 79 3.63 5.49 -2.89
CA HIS A 79 3.37 4.07 -3.13
C HIS A 79 4.65 3.25 -3.19
N ARG A 80 4.63 2.06 -2.57
CA ARG A 80 5.80 1.18 -2.52
C ARG A 80 6.04 0.54 -3.88
N VAL A 81 7.26 0.68 -4.41
CA VAL A 81 7.66 0.12 -5.72
C VAL A 81 8.71 -0.98 -5.58
N LYS A 82 9.42 -1.03 -4.46
CA LYS A 82 10.47 -2.03 -4.22
C LYS A 82 10.66 -2.28 -2.73
N THR A 83 10.98 -3.53 -2.38
CA THR A 83 11.50 -3.91 -1.07
C THR A 83 12.81 -4.68 -1.28
N ARG A 84 13.88 -4.29 -0.58
CA ARG A 84 15.17 -5.01 -0.56
C ARG A 84 15.37 -5.62 0.83
N TYR A 85 15.64 -6.91 0.87
CA TYR A 85 15.97 -7.64 2.09
C TYR A 85 17.48 -7.59 2.34
N LYS A 86 17.91 -7.60 3.60
CA LYS A 86 19.34 -7.64 3.94
C LYS A 86 20.06 -8.85 3.35
N SER A 87 19.36 -9.98 3.18
CA SER A 87 19.88 -11.19 2.53
C SER A 87 20.16 -11.03 1.02
N GLY A 88 19.90 -9.87 0.43
CA GLY A 88 20.10 -9.60 -1.00
C GLY A 88 18.83 -9.79 -1.84
N GLY A 89 17.82 -10.48 -1.31
CA GLY A 89 16.52 -10.65 -1.96
C GLY A 89 15.88 -9.30 -2.31
N THR A 90 15.23 -9.19 -3.46
CA THR A 90 14.55 -7.97 -3.89
C THR A 90 13.17 -8.31 -4.43
N VAL A 91 12.17 -7.58 -3.97
CA VAL A 91 10.80 -7.58 -4.47
C VAL A 91 10.53 -6.27 -5.18
N LYS A 92 9.95 -6.33 -6.38
CA LYS A 92 9.49 -5.20 -7.17
C LYS A 92 7.98 -5.28 -7.35
N TYR A 93 7.33 -4.13 -7.29
CA TYR A 93 5.91 -3.97 -7.54
C TYR A 93 5.73 -3.09 -8.77
N THR A 94 5.08 -3.60 -9.81
CA THR A 94 4.87 -2.86 -11.07
C THR A 94 3.37 -2.68 -11.33
N PRO A 95 2.86 -1.45 -11.52
CA PRO A 95 3.61 -0.19 -11.48
C PRO A 95 4.03 0.23 -10.07
N MET A 96 3.24 -0.16 -9.06
CA MET A 96 3.50 0.01 -7.63
C MET A 96 2.61 -0.97 -6.84
N ASN A 97 2.80 -1.05 -5.53
CA ASN A 97 1.95 -1.84 -4.64
C ASN A 97 0.61 -1.10 -4.38
N CYS A 98 -0.50 -1.81 -4.57
CA CYS A 98 -1.84 -1.22 -4.55
C CYS A 98 -2.50 -1.06 -3.15
N GLU A 99 -1.80 -1.30 -2.03
CA GLU A 99 -2.37 -1.24 -0.66
C GLU A 99 -3.02 0.12 -0.30
N ARG A 100 -2.73 1.19 -1.05
CA ARG A 100 -3.14 2.58 -0.76
C ARG A 100 -3.85 3.26 -1.94
N VAL A 101 -4.46 2.48 -2.83
CA VAL A 101 -5.15 2.98 -4.02
C VAL A 101 -6.64 2.74 -3.87
N VAL A 102 -7.42 3.81 -3.67
CA VAL A 102 -8.89 3.72 -3.57
C VAL A 102 -9.47 3.26 -4.90
N GLY A 103 -10.37 2.27 -4.85
CA GLY A 103 -10.93 1.58 -6.01
C GLY A 103 -10.11 0.36 -6.42
N SER A 104 -10.37 -0.13 -7.63
CA SER A 104 -9.69 -1.31 -8.18
C SER A 104 -8.27 -0.98 -8.65
N CYS A 105 -7.30 -1.82 -8.30
CA CYS A 105 -5.90 -1.67 -8.70
C CYS A 105 -5.25 -3.03 -8.95
N THR A 106 -4.42 -3.11 -9.98
CA THR A 106 -3.69 -4.33 -10.35
C THR A 106 -2.19 -4.05 -10.33
N TYR A 107 -1.42 -4.96 -9.76
CA TYR A 107 0.04 -4.89 -9.78
C TYR A 107 0.69 -6.25 -9.97
N ARG A 108 1.92 -6.24 -10.50
CA ARG A 108 2.77 -7.42 -10.57
C ARG A 108 3.75 -7.43 -9.41
N TYR A 109 3.83 -8.55 -8.71
CA TYR A 109 4.86 -8.83 -7.71
C TYR A 109 5.97 -9.67 -8.35
N ASN A 110 7.21 -9.20 -8.26
CA ASN A 110 8.38 -9.95 -8.73
C ASN A 110 9.47 -9.95 -7.65
N GLY A 111 9.74 -11.08 -7.02
CA GLY A 111 10.88 -11.24 -6.12
C GLY A 111 10.96 -12.53 -5.33
N ASN A 112 9.82 -13.20 -5.09
CA ASN A 112 9.81 -14.53 -4.49
C ASN A 112 9.12 -15.48 -5.47
N PRO A 113 9.79 -16.51 -6.01
CA PRO A 113 9.19 -17.45 -6.96
C PRO A 113 7.83 -18.01 -6.53
N LYS A 114 7.63 -18.22 -5.22
CA LYS A 114 6.37 -18.71 -4.66
C LYS A 114 5.21 -17.72 -4.80
N TYR A 115 5.50 -16.42 -4.70
CA TYR A 115 4.51 -15.33 -4.70
C TYR A 115 4.65 -14.42 -5.93
N ASN A 116 5.30 -14.89 -6.99
CA ASN A 116 5.45 -14.13 -8.22
C ASN A 116 4.15 -14.22 -9.03
N GLY A 117 3.57 -13.06 -9.35
CA GLY A 117 2.30 -13.06 -10.06
C GLY A 117 1.66 -11.69 -10.20
N MET A 118 0.47 -11.72 -10.78
CA MET A 118 -0.43 -10.59 -10.88
C MET A 118 -1.42 -10.63 -9.72
N TYR A 119 -1.55 -9.48 -9.06
CA TYR A 119 -2.42 -9.28 -7.92
C TYR A 119 -3.45 -8.23 -8.27
N GLN A 120 -4.71 -8.53 -7.96
CA GLN A 120 -5.82 -7.61 -8.08
C GLN A 120 -6.26 -7.20 -6.69
N THR A 121 -6.58 -5.93 -6.54
CA THR A 121 -6.94 -5.36 -5.25
C THR A 121 -8.09 -4.39 -5.42
N SER A 122 -8.86 -4.19 -4.35
CA SER A 122 -9.87 -3.13 -4.30
C SER A 122 -9.86 -2.52 -2.90
N LEU A 123 -9.78 -1.19 -2.81
CA LEU A 123 -9.84 -0.47 -1.55
C LEU A 123 -11.09 0.40 -1.52
N VAL A 124 -12.04 0.07 -0.64
CA VAL A 124 -13.33 0.74 -0.53
C VAL A 124 -13.39 1.48 0.81
N LYS A 125 -13.76 2.76 0.80
CA LYS A 125 -13.90 3.54 2.03
C LYS A 125 -15.19 3.17 2.76
N GLU A 126 -15.09 2.92 4.06
CA GLU A 126 -16.21 2.58 4.95
C GLU A 126 -16.10 3.40 6.24
N GLY A 127 -16.85 4.50 6.31
CA GLY A 127 -16.76 5.46 7.40
C GLY A 127 -15.35 6.05 7.53
N SER A 128 -14.71 5.82 8.68
CA SER A 128 -13.32 6.22 8.97
C SER A 128 -12.27 5.17 8.58
N SER A 129 -12.69 4.05 8.00
CA SER A 129 -11.84 2.92 7.65
C SER A 129 -11.92 2.60 6.15
N TYR A 130 -11.15 1.62 5.73
CA TYR A 130 -11.13 1.11 4.37
C TYR A 130 -11.18 -0.41 4.40
N ARG A 131 -12.06 -1.00 3.60
CA ARG A 131 -12.06 -2.43 3.32
C ARG A 131 -11.15 -2.69 2.13
N TYR A 132 -10.09 -3.45 2.37
CA TYR A 132 -9.11 -3.84 1.36
C TYR A 132 -9.33 -5.29 0.97
N PHE A 133 -9.57 -5.51 -0.32
CA PHE A 133 -9.65 -6.82 -0.94
C PHE A 133 -8.36 -7.06 -1.70
N TRP A 134 -7.85 -8.28 -1.61
CA TRP A 134 -6.68 -8.73 -2.34
C TRP A 134 -6.97 -10.11 -2.92
N SER A 135 -6.59 -10.32 -4.17
CA SER A 135 -6.63 -11.63 -4.81
C SER A 135 -5.40 -11.87 -5.68
N GLU A 136 -4.95 -13.13 -5.68
CA GLU A 136 -3.87 -13.60 -6.55
C GLU A 136 -4.46 -14.37 -7.73
N GLN A 137 -4.13 -13.98 -8.96
CA GLN A 137 -4.70 -14.62 -10.15
C GLN A 137 -4.36 -16.11 -10.29
N LYS A 138 -3.21 -16.55 -9.77
CA LYS A 138 -2.73 -17.93 -9.93
C LYS A 138 -3.38 -18.92 -8.97
N THR A 139 -3.58 -18.51 -7.72
CA THR A 139 -4.03 -19.40 -6.64
C THR A 139 -5.53 -19.24 -6.35
N SER A 140 -6.17 -18.21 -6.91
CA SER A 140 -7.54 -17.80 -6.54
C SER A 140 -7.72 -17.50 -5.05
N GLU A 141 -6.62 -17.35 -4.30
CA GLU A 141 -6.68 -16.92 -2.91
C GLU A 141 -7.23 -15.50 -2.83
N LYS A 142 -8.15 -15.30 -1.88
CA LYS A 142 -8.77 -14.01 -1.59
C LYS A 142 -8.57 -13.68 -0.13
N TYR A 143 -8.19 -12.45 0.14
CA TYR A 143 -8.05 -11.93 1.49
C TYR A 143 -8.78 -10.62 1.60
N GLU A 144 -9.29 -10.38 2.80
CA GLU A 144 -10.03 -9.18 3.14
C GLU A 144 -9.51 -8.63 4.46
N TYR A 145 -9.29 -7.32 4.47
CA TYR A 145 -8.72 -6.60 5.59
C TYR A 145 -9.52 -5.33 5.86
N LEU A 146 -9.65 -4.95 7.12
CA LEU A 146 -10.06 -3.61 7.50
C LEU A 146 -8.82 -2.79 7.84
N VAL A 147 -8.68 -1.63 7.21
CA VAL A 147 -7.49 -0.78 7.28
C VAL A 147 -7.91 0.63 7.71
N THR A 148 -7.14 1.23 8.61
CA THR A 148 -7.21 2.67 8.92
C THR A 148 -5.86 3.30 8.66
N PHE A 149 -5.88 4.53 8.15
CA PHE A 149 -4.68 5.33 7.92
C PHE A 149 -4.67 6.52 8.88
N GLY A 150 -3.51 6.79 9.47
CA GLY A 150 -3.32 7.84 10.47
C GLY A 150 -2.50 9.00 9.94
N LYS A 151 -1.73 9.63 10.83
CA LYS A 151 -0.81 10.74 10.50
C LYS A 151 0.08 10.36 9.31
N TYR A 152 0.25 11.28 8.36
CA TYR A 152 1.02 11.09 7.12
C TYR A 152 0.50 9.97 6.20
N ASN A 153 -0.76 9.54 6.33
CA ASN A 153 -1.33 8.39 5.63
C ASN A 153 -0.56 7.07 5.85
N VAL A 154 0.15 6.95 6.97
CA VAL A 154 0.74 5.65 7.36
C VAL A 154 -0.35 4.73 7.92
N LEU A 155 -0.08 3.42 7.89
CA LEU A 155 -1.00 2.43 8.43
C LEU A 155 -1.18 2.67 9.94
N GLN A 156 -2.41 2.92 10.39
CA GLN A 156 -2.75 3.04 11.81
C GLN A 156 -3.13 1.67 12.37
N GLU A 157 -4.01 0.95 11.69
CA GLU A 157 -4.42 -0.40 12.05
C GLU A 157 -4.83 -1.17 10.80
N GLU A 158 -4.46 -2.46 10.76
CA GLU A 158 -4.99 -3.43 9.81
C GLU A 158 -5.43 -4.66 10.59
N SER A 159 -6.62 -5.18 10.30
CA SER A 159 -7.15 -6.41 10.90
C SER A 159 -7.78 -7.32 9.86
N TRP A 160 -7.72 -8.63 10.12
CA TRP A 160 -8.31 -9.67 9.28
C TRP A 160 -8.66 -10.92 10.09
N THR A 161 -9.50 -11.78 9.53
CA THR A 161 -9.91 -13.05 10.14
C THR A 161 -9.39 -14.19 9.29
N LEU A 162 -8.71 -15.15 9.93
CA LEU A 162 -8.27 -16.38 9.25
C LEU A 162 -9.46 -17.31 9.00
N SER A 163 -9.30 -18.28 8.10
CA SER A 163 -10.30 -19.35 7.88
C SER A 163 -10.67 -20.11 9.15
N SER A 164 -9.77 -20.16 10.14
CA SER A 164 -10.02 -20.75 11.46
C SER A 164 -10.87 -19.87 12.40
N GLY A 165 -11.33 -18.70 11.96
CA GLY A 165 -12.02 -17.71 12.78
C GLY A 165 -11.12 -16.87 13.69
N ARG A 166 -9.82 -17.19 13.77
CA ARG A 166 -8.87 -16.43 14.58
C ARG A 166 -8.63 -15.04 13.96
N LYS A 167 -8.86 -14.00 14.76
CA LYS A 167 -8.56 -12.61 14.40
C LYS A 167 -7.06 -12.34 14.45
N ARG A 168 -6.59 -11.57 13.48
CA ARG A 168 -5.22 -11.08 13.35
C ARG A 168 -5.25 -9.57 13.15
N TRP A 169 -4.20 -8.90 13.61
CA TRP A 169 -4.06 -7.46 13.45
C TRP A 169 -2.61 -7.04 13.47
N ARG A 170 -2.35 -5.86 12.90
CA ARG A 170 -1.16 -5.04 13.16
C ARG A 170 -1.59 -3.59 13.38
N LYS A 171 -0.90 -2.89 14.28
CA LYS A 171 -1.22 -1.50 14.61
C LYS A 171 0.03 -0.67 14.85
N LEU A 172 -0.09 0.61 14.54
CA LEU A 172 0.87 1.64 14.89
C LEU A 172 0.66 2.02 16.36
N LEU A 173 1.71 1.90 17.16
CA LEU A 173 1.72 2.26 18.57
C LEU A 173 1.99 3.74 18.78
N ARG A 174 2.98 4.29 18.06
CA ARG A 174 3.38 5.70 18.13
C ARG A 174 4.27 6.10 16.97
N ILE A 175 4.44 7.41 16.81
CA ILE A 175 5.39 8.05 15.91
C ILE A 175 6.32 8.93 16.74
N GLU A 176 7.63 8.78 16.54
CA GLU A 176 8.68 9.65 17.09
C GLU A 176 9.36 10.45 15.97
#